data_AF-A0A7X8Z332-F1
#
_entry.id   AF-A0A7X8Z332-F1
#
_cell.length_a   1.000
_cell.length_b   1.000
_cell.length_c   1.000
_cell.angle_alpha   90.00
_cell.angle_beta   90.00
_cell.angle_gamma   90.00
#
_symmetry.space_group_name_H-M   'P 1'
#
loop_
_entity.id
_entity.type
_entity.pdbx_description
1 polymer ?
#
loop_
_entity_poly.entity_id
_entity_poly.type
_entity_poly.pdbx_seq_one_letter_code
_entity_poly.pdbx_strand_id
1 'polypeptide(L)'
;MCPCHPEDNQITLALLAAVGILLAVTVLRRFWPAMNGGLRMLTVGGIVLLTGAGFTFYRGNEHPTACPHHPAAASTREEGIAPRCCAVATVSIPPAPAEKEGAVQPSGPGVIAYYFHRTVRCPSCLMIEELSRQAIETGFVPALADGQLAWRVIDIEQAGNKHFVEDFDLTEPSLVLVHKQPGQPAVWKILDATWDHLDDPAALQRYVQTELERFMYAEMP
;
A
#
# COMPACT_ATOMS: atom_id res chain seq x y z
N MET A 1 -14.77 19.77 30.46
CA MET A 1 -16.01 19.25 29.84
C MET A 1 -16.43 20.20 28.73
N CYS A 2 -16.48 19.72 27.50
CA CYS A 2 -17.18 20.37 26.40
C CYS A 2 -18.16 19.34 25.82
N PRO A 3 -19.48 19.57 25.88
CA PRO A 3 -20.45 18.79 25.12
C PRO A 3 -20.81 19.56 23.85
N CYS A 4 -20.71 18.94 22.67
CA CYS A 4 -21.35 19.36 21.41
C CYS A 4 -21.44 18.15 20.45
N HIS A 5 -22.63 17.55 20.39
CA HIS A 5 -23.38 16.87 19.29
C HIS A 5 -22.90 17.14 17.83
N PRO A 6 -23.42 16.52 16.73
CA PRO A 6 -24.17 15.25 16.45
C PRO A 6 -23.49 14.35 15.39
N GLU A 7 -23.46 13.01 15.52
CA GLU A 7 -23.01 12.12 14.41
C GLU A 7 -24.03 11.06 13.93
N ASP A 8 -25.24 11.00 14.48
CA ASP A 8 -26.13 9.87 14.15
C ASP A 8 -26.88 10.01 12.81
N ASN A 9 -27.14 11.23 12.33
CA ASN A 9 -27.94 11.43 11.11
C ASN A 9 -27.10 11.38 9.82
N GLN A 10 -25.81 11.71 9.88
CA GLN A 10 -24.88 11.65 8.73
C GLN A 10 -24.62 10.19 8.32
N ILE A 11 -24.38 9.31 9.29
CA ILE A 11 -24.13 7.88 9.05
C ILE A 11 -25.39 7.21 8.46
N THR A 12 -26.57 7.56 8.98
CA THR A 12 -27.86 7.03 8.49
C THR A 12 -28.15 7.47 7.05
N LEU A 13 -27.89 8.74 6.71
CA LEU A 13 -28.03 9.26 5.34
C LEU A 13 -27.06 8.60 4.35
N ALA A 14 -25.81 8.38 4.76
CA ALA A 14 -24.80 7.71 3.93
C ALA A 14 -25.19 6.25 3.64
N LEU A 15 -25.72 5.53 4.62
CA LEU A 15 -26.21 4.16 4.45
C LEU A 15 -27.42 4.09 3.52
N LEU A 16 -28.39 5.00 3.67
CA LEU A 16 -29.55 5.05 2.78
C LEU A 16 -29.16 5.38 1.33
N ALA A 17 -28.19 6.28 1.12
CA ALA A 17 -27.65 6.58 -0.20
C ALA A 17 -26.96 5.37 -0.83
N ALA A 18 -26.13 4.65 -0.07
CA ALA A 18 -25.45 3.44 -0.54
C ALA A 18 -26.44 2.31 -0.91
N VAL A 19 -27.47 2.08 -0.08
CA VAL A 19 -28.54 1.12 -0.38
C VAL A 19 -29.33 1.54 -1.62
N GLY A 20 -29.63 2.82 -1.78
CA GLY A 20 -30.29 3.35 -2.98
C GLY A 20 -29.48 3.12 -4.26
N ILE A 21 -28.17 3.37 -4.23
CA ILE A 21 -27.26 3.13 -5.36
C ILE A 21 -27.20 1.64 -5.69
N LEU A 22 -27.05 0.78 -4.69
CA LEU A 22 -27.03 -0.67 -4.89
C LEU A 22 -28.34 -1.18 -5.49
N LEU A 23 -29.50 -0.72 -5.00
CA LEU A 23 -30.80 -1.08 -5.57
C LEU A 23 -30.93 -0.60 -7.02
N ALA A 24 -30.53 0.63 -7.33
CA ALA A 24 -30.55 1.16 -8.68
C ALA A 24 -29.68 0.33 -9.62
N VAL A 25 -28.42 0.03 -9.24
CA VAL A 25 -27.51 -0.81 -10.03
C VAL A 25 -28.07 -2.22 -10.22
N THR A 26 -28.70 -2.79 -9.20
CA THR A 26 -29.27 -4.14 -9.28
C THR A 26 -30.49 -4.18 -10.21
N VAL A 27 -31.37 -3.18 -10.15
CA VAL A 27 -32.52 -3.04 -11.05
C VAL A 27 -32.05 -2.80 -12.49
N LEU A 28 -31.10 -1.89 -12.69
CA LEU A 28 -30.48 -1.63 -13.99
C LEU A 28 -29.84 -2.90 -14.56
N ARG A 29 -29.11 -3.67 -13.76
CA ARG A 29 -28.48 -4.94 -14.19
C ARG A 29 -29.52 -6.03 -14.49
N ARG A 30 -30.62 -6.08 -13.74
CA ARG A 30 -31.71 -7.06 -13.91
C ARG A 30 -32.56 -6.77 -15.14
N PHE A 31 -32.80 -5.50 -15.46
CA PHE A 31 -33.57 -5.05 -16.62
C PHE A 31 -32.70 -4.80 -17.87
N TRP A 32 -31.38 -4.76 -17.73
CA TRP A 32 -30.43 -4.65 -18.85
C TRP A 32 -30.73 -5.60 -20.01
N PRO A 33 -30.97 -6.91 -19.83
CA PRO A 33 -31.22 -7.84 -20.95
C PRO A 33 -32.55 -7.60 -21.69
N ALA A 34 -33.48 -6.80 -21.16
CA ALA A 34 -34.79 -6.53 -21.76
C ALA A 34 -34.89 -5.17 -22.47
N MET A 35 -33.87 -4.31 -22.40
CA MET A 35 -33.90 -2.97 -23.03
C MET A 35 -33.37 -3.01 -24.48
N ASN A 36 -34.18 -2.54 -25.43
CA ASN A 36 -33.84 -2.45 -26.85
C ASN A 36 -32.61 -1.55 -27.11
N GLY A 37 -31.76 -1.98 -28.06
CA GLY A 37 -30.40 -1.47 -28.27
C GLY A 37 -30.22 0.04 -28.51
N GLY A 38 -31.27 0.78 -28.89
CA GLY A 38 -31.20 2.22 -29.10
C GLY A 38 -31.06 3.06 -27.81
N LEU A 39 -31.63 2.59 -26.68
CA LEU A 39 -31.59 3.34 -25.42
C LEU A 39 -30.28 3.12 -24.64
N ARG A 40 -29.55 2.04 -24.96
CA ARG A 40 -28.26 1.70 -24.35
C ARG A 40 -27.12 2.66 -24.73
N MET A 41 -27.19 3.31 -25.88
CA MET A 41 -26.17 4.27 -26.32
C MET A 41 -26.33 5.66 -25.64
N LEU A 42 -27.56 6.08 -25.34
CA LEU A 42 -27.82 7.41 -24.77
C LEU A 42 -27.44 7.51 -23.29
N THR A 43 -27.52 6.42 -22.51
CA THR A 43 -27.11 6.40 -21.10
C THR A 43 -25.59 6.41 -20.91
N VAL A 44 -24.82 5.74 -21.77
CA VAL A 44 -23.34 5.81 -21.74
C VAL A 44 -22.85 7.18 -22.20
N GLY A 45 -23.50 7.79 -23.21
CA GLY A 45 -23.17 9.14 -23.67
C GLY A 45 -23.47 10.26 -22.65
N GLY A 46 -24.54 10.11 -21.84
CA GLY A 46 -24.92 11.13 -20.84
C GLY A 46 -24.01 11.19 -19.61
N ILE A 47 -23.42 10.06 -19.19
CA ILE A 47 -22.55 9.99 -18.01
C ILE A 47 -21.18 10.62 -18.28
N VAL A 48 -20.68 10.55 -19.52
CA VAL A 48 -19.39 11.16 -19.92
C VAL A 48 -19.44 12.69 -19.96
N LEU A 49 -20.62 13.30 -20.16
CA LEU A 49 -20.76 14.76 -20.20
C LEU A 49 -20.96 15.40 -18.82
N LEU A 50 -21.41 14.65 -17.80
CA LEU A 50 -21.64 15.19 -16.45
C LEU A 50 -20.40 15.16 -15.53
N THR A 51 -19.37 14.39 -15.85
CA THR A 51 -18.09 14.41 -15.10
C THR A 51 -17.10 15.47 -15.62
N GLY A 52 -17.34 16.07 -16.79
CA GLY A 52 -16.47 17.09 -17.38
C GLY A 52 -16.55 18.49 -16.73
N ALA A 53 -17.58 18.78 -15.93
CA ALA A 53 -17.76 20.11 -15.31
C ALA A 53 -17.44 20.18 -13.80
N GLY A 54 -17.14 19.04 -13.15
CA GLY A 54 -16.90 18.98 -11.70
C GLY A 54 -15.44 19.11 -11.25
N PHE A 55 -14.47 19.07 -12.16
CA PHE A 55 -13.05 18.94 -11.83
C PHE A 55 -12.35 20.27 -11.48
N THR A 56 -12.99 21.44 -11.69
CA THR A 56 -12.38 22.76 -11.49
C THR A 56 -12.66 23.40 -10.12
N PHE A 57 -13.45 22.78 -9.23
CA PHE A 57 -13.83 23.40 -7.95
C PHE A 57 -13.19 22.79 -6.70
N TYR A 58 -12.47 21.67 -6.80
CA TYR A 58 -11.81 21.03 -5.64
C TYR A 58 -10.32 21.41 -5.54
N ARG A 59 -10.00 22.70 -5.70
CA ARG A 59 -8.64 23.24 -5.55
C ARG A 59 -8.62 24.47 -4.64
N GLY A 60 -9.25 24.35 -3.48
CA GLY A 60 -9.26 25.40 -2.47
C GLY A 60 -9.38 24.83 -1.06
N ASN A 61 -8.27 24.32 -0.54
CA ASN A 61 -8.02 24.19 0.90
C ASN A 61 -6.53 23.93 1.13
N GLU A 62 -5.73 24.92 0.75
CA GLU A 62 -4.37 25.10 1.22
C GLU A 62 -4.44 25.85 2.56
N HIS A 63 -4.26 25.13 3.66
CA HIS A 63 -4.01 25.73 4.97
C HIS A 63 -2.52 26.07 5.10
N PRO A 64 -2.16 27.32 5.42
CA PRO A 64 -0.78 27.70 5.63
C PRO A 64 -0.23 27.20 6.97
N THR A 65 1.01 26.73 6.88
CA THR A 65 1.99 26.51 7.94
C THR A 65 2.09 27.67 8.92
N ALA A 66 1.99 27.36 10.22
CA ALA A 66 2.68 28.10 11.29
C ALA A 66 2.70 27.28 12.59
N CYS A 67 3.80 26.59 12.87
CA CYS A 67 4.16 26.22 14.24
C CYS A 67 5.13 27.28 14.76
N PRO A 68 4.78 28.06 15.81
CA PRO A 68 5.72 28.98 16.40
C PRO A 68 6.75 28.23 17.25
N HIS A 69 8.00 28.62 17.03
CA HIS A 69 9.21 28.22 17.72
C HIS A 69 9.11 28.41 19.25
N HIS A 70 9.59 27.41 20.00
CA HIS A 70 9.98 27.56 21.40
C HIS A 70 11.49 27.83 21.46
N PRO A 71 11.97 28.90 22.13
CA PRO A 71 13.40 29.08 22.33
C PRO A 71 13.90 28.19 23.46
N ALA A 72 15.10 27.65 23.24
CA ALA A 72 15.94 27.02 24.23
C ALA A 72 16.26 27.99 25.37
N ALA A 73 16.09 27.54 26.61
CA ALA A 73 16.59 28.22 27.79
C ALA A 73 17.31 27.21 28.69
N ALA A 74 18.61 27.47 28.80
CA ALA A 74 19.47 27.36 29.97
C ALA A 74 19.31 26.17 30.94
N SER A 75 20.35 25.33 30.89
CA SER A 75 21.07 24.75 32.02
C SER A 75 20.82 25.41 33.39
N THR A 76 20.38 24.60 34.35
CA THR A 76 20.90 24.61 35.72
C THR A 76 21.05 23.19 36.24
N ARG A 77 22.04 23.04 37.11
CA ARG A 77 22.62 21.82 37.68
C ARG A 77 22.39 21.91 39.19
N GLU A 78 21.71 20.95 39.79
CA GLU A 78 21.71 20.63 41.25
C GLU A 78 21.31 19.15 41.34
N GLU A 79 22.18 18.18 41.63
CA GLU A 79 22.92 17.89 42.86
C GLU A 79 22.02 17.54 44.07
N GLY A 80 21.86 16.23 44.30
CA GLY A 80 21.73 15.61 45.62
C GLY A 80 20.35 15.66 46.30
N ILE A 81 19.78 14.47 46.54
CA ILE A 81 19.30 13.96 47.85
C ILE A 81 18.27 12.83 47.61
N ALA A 82 18.67 11.62 47.96
CA ALA A 82 17.75 10.50 48.21
C ALA A 82 17.08 10.70 49.59
N PRO A 83 15.84 10.18 49.78
CA PRO A 83 15.78 8.98 50.62
C PRO A 83 14.71 7.95 50.22
N ARG A 84 15.13 6.69 50.35
CA ARG A 84 14.50 5.57 51.08
C ARG A 84 13.07 5.11 50.72
N CYS A 85 13.06 3.85 50.27
CA CYS A 85 12.29 2.74 50.83
C CYS A 85 10.76 2.86 50.90
N CYS A 86 10.09 2.30 49.90
CA CYS A 86 8.91 1.45 50.13
C CYS A 86 9.03 0.22 49.24
N ALA A 87 9.32 -0.92 49.88
CA ALA A 87 9.30 -2.24 49.27
C ALA A 87 7.85 -2.62 48.96
N VAL A 88 7.57 -2.93 47.69
CA VAL A 88 6.30 -3.56 47.30
C VAL A 88 6.54 -5.07 47.26
N ALA A 89 5.81 -5.78 48.11
CA ALA A 89 5.82 -7.23 48.21
C ALA A 89 5.43 -7.87 46.87
N THR A 90 6.28 -8.77 46.37
CA THR A 90 5.98 -9.59 45.20
C THR A 90 5.06 -10.72 45.62
N VAL A 91 3.80 -10.69 45.17
CA VAL A 91 2.91 -11.85 45.22
C VAL A 91 3.38 -12.80 44.12
N SER A 92 3.99 -13.91 44.51
CA SER A 92 4.31 -15.02 43.60
C SER A 92 3.03 -15.70 43.16
N ILE A 93 2.58 -15.40 41.95
CA ILE A 93 1.55 -16.17 41.24
C ILE A 93 2.28 -17.35 40.56
N PRO A 94 1.89 -18.62 40.82
CA PRO A 94 2.46 -19.76 40.11
C PRO A 94 2.09 -19.70 38.62
N PRO A 95 3.03 -19.98 37.69
CA PRO A 95 2.70 -20.02 36.28
C PRO A 95 1.79 -21.22 36.00
N ALA A 96 0.60 -20.93 35.47
CA ALA A 96 -0.23 -21.94 34.83
C ALA A 96 0.55 -22.55 33.64
N PRO A 97 0.39 -23.85 33.33
CA PRO A 97 1.06 -24.47 32.20
C PRO A 97 0.65 -23.75 30.91
N ALA A 98 1.64 -23.20 30.21
CA ALA A 98 1.46 -22.63 28.89
C ALA A 98 1.09 -23.77 27.93
N GLU A 99 -0.20 -23.89 27.67
CA GLU A 99 -0.73 -24.63 26.54
C GLU A 99 -0.13 -23.99 25.28
N LYS A 100 0.65 -24.78 24.54
CA LYS A 100 1.20 -24.39 23.24
C LYS A 100 0.04 -24.24 22.26
N GLU A 101 -0.60 -23.08 22.28
CA GLU A 101 -1.37 -22.58 21.16
C GLU A 101 -0.39 -22.46 19.98
N GLY A 102 -0.50 -23.37 19.02
CA GLY A 102 0.23 -23.31 17.77
C GLY A 102 -0.21 -22.07 17.02
N ALA A 103 0.48 -20.95 17.26
CA ALA A 103 0.34 -19.75 16.47
C ALA A 103 0.62 -20.14 15.02
N VAL A 104 -0.45 -20.20 14.22
CA VAL A 104 -0.35 -20.12 12.76
C VAL A 104 0.34 -18.78 12.50
N GLN A 105 1.63 -18.85 12.27
CA GLN A 105 2.42 -17.69 11.86
C GLN A 105 1.72 -17.12 10.63
N PRO A 106 1.45 -15.81 10.58
CA PRO A 106 0.98 -15.21 9.35
C PRO A 106 2.00 -15.56 8.29
N SER A 107 1.58 -16.38 7.32
CA SER A 107 2.35 -16.61 6.12
C SER A 107 2.57 -15.22 5.55
N GLY A 108 3.81 -14.74 5.57
CA GLY A 108 4.17 -13.44 5.02
C GLY A 108 3.69 -13.30 3.58
N PRO A 109 3.85 -12.11 2.97
CA PRO A 109 3.37 -11.91 1.61
C PRO A 109 3.87 -13.01 0.69
N GLY A 110 2.94 -13.60 -0.06
CA GLY A 110 3.26 -14.68 -1.00
C GLY A 110 4.30 -14.20 -1.99
N VAL A 111 4.04 -13.03 -2.59
CA VAL A 111 4.95 -12.36 -3.53
C VAL A 111 5.41 -11.01 -2.97
N ILE A 112 6.68 -10.69 -3.17
CA ILE A 112 7.28 -9.39 -2.90
C ILE A 112 7.90 -8.85 -4.19
N ALA A 113 7.46 -7.68 -4.61
CA ALA A 113 8.08 -6.90 -5.67
C ALA A 113 9.09 -5.92 -5.03
N TYR A 114 10.37 -6.21 -5.22
CA TYR A 114 11.48 -5.38 -4.78
C TYR A 114 11.95 -4.46 -5.92
N TYR A 115 12.12 -3.18 -5.64
CA TYR A 115 12.95 -2.30 -6.45
C TYR A 115 14.28 -2.08 -5.74
N PHE A 116 15.33 -2.70 -6.26
CA PHE A 116 16.69 -2.53 -5.78
C PHE A 116 17.35 -1.34 -6.46
N HIS A 117 18.01 -0.50 -5.67
CA HIS A 117 18.74 0.65 -6.18
C HIS A 117 20.02 0.87 -5.36
N ARG A 118 20.95 1.65 -5.90
CA ARG A 118 22.13 2.17 -5.19
C ARG A 118 21.79 3.45 -4.45
N THR A 119 22.62 3.88 -3.50
CA THR A 119 22.35 5.11 -2.70
C THR A 119 22.23 6.33 -3.60
N VAL A 120 23.09 6.44 -4.62
CA VAL A 120 22.97 7.47 -5.66
C VAL A 120 22.05 6.96 -6.76
N ARG A 121 20.92 7.65 -6.98
CA ARG A 121 19.92 7.29 -8.00
C ARG A 121 19.98 8.24 -9.19
N CYS A 122 19.99 7.64 -10.38
CA CYS A 122 19.91 8.35 -11.65
C CYS A 122 18.45 8.74 -12.00
N PRO A 123 18.21 9.70 -12.91
CA PRO A 123 16.84 10.04 -13.33
C PRO A 123 16.04 8.85 -13.85
N SER A 124 16.65 7.99 -14.68
CA SER A 124 16.00 6.77 -15.17
C SER A 124 15.65 5.79 -14.06
N CYS A 125 16.51 5.68 -13.05
CA CYS A 125 16.31 4.83 -11.89
C CYS A 125 15.04 5.28 -11.12
N LEU A 126 14.93 6.58 -10.85
CA LEU A 126 13.75 7.17 -10.22
C LEU A 126 12.49 6.97 -11.07
N MET A 127 12.61 7.04 -12.39
CA MET A 127 11.50 6.84 -13.31
C MET A 127 10.99 5.40 -13.30
N ILE A 128 11.89 4.40 -13.37
CA ILE A 128 11.51 2.98 -13.28
C ILE A 128 10.83 2.70 -11.95
N GLU A 129 11.38 3.20 -10.84
CA GLU A 129 10.81 3.04 -9.51
C GLU A 129 9.37 3.56 -9.42
N GLU A 130 9.16 4.81 -9.87
CA GLU A 130 7.85 5.46 -9.83
C GLU A 130 6.84 4.74 -10.72
N LEU A 131 7.19 4.48 -11.98
CA LEU A 131 6.28 3.83 -12.92
C LEU A 131 5.96 2.40 -12.50
N SER A 132 6.93 1.66 -11.97
CA SER A 132 6.72 0.30 -11.44
C SER A 132 5.82 0.31 -10.21
N ARG A 133 6.05 1.24 -9.28
CA ARG A 133 5.18 1.42 -8.11
C ARG A 133 3.75 1.71 -8.55
N GLN A 134 3.54 2.68 -9.46
CA GLN A 134 2.21 3.01 -9.97
C GLN A 134 1.54 1.82 -10.65
N ALA A 135 2.28 1.07 -11.47
CA ALA A 135 1.77 -0.12 -12.14
C ALA A 135 1.25 -1.16 -11.14
N ILE A 136 1.99 -1.38 -10.06
CA ILE A 136 1.65 -2.35 -9.02
C ILE A 136 0.49 -1.84 -8.15
N GLU A 137 0.58 -0.61 -7.64
CA GLU A 137 -0.43 -0.02 -6.75
C GLU A 137 -1.79 0.12 -7.43
N THR A 138 -1.82 0.41 -8.73
CA THR A 138 -3.08 0.54 -9.47
C THR A 138 -3.60 -0.80 -10.02
N GLY A 139 -2.71 -1.73 -10.36
CA GLY A 139 -3.08 -3.01 -10.96
C GLY A 139 -3.46 -4.10 -9.95
N PHE A 140 -2.92 -4.02 -8.73
CA PHE A 140 -2.97 -5.12 -7.76
C PHE A 140 -3.53 -4.68 -6.39
N VAL A 141 -4.45 -3.70 -6.39
CA VAL A 141 -5.07 -3.17 -5.16
C VAL A 141 -5.54 -4.28 -4.19
N PRO A 142 -6.28 -5.32 -4.64
CA PRO A 142 -6.74 -6.36 -3.72
C PRO A 142 -5.56 -7.19 -3.16
N ALA A 143 -4.61 -7.59 -4.01
CA ALA A 143 -3.47 -8.39 -3.57
C ALA A 143 -2.56 -7.64 -2.59
N LEU A 144 -2.42 -6.33 -2.75
CA LEU A 144 -1.72 -5.47 -1.79
C LEU A 144 -2.50 -5.36 -0.48
N ALA A 145 -3.83 -5.17 -0.54
CA ALA A 145 -4.68 -5.05 0.64
C ALA A 145 -4.75 -6.34 1.46
N ASP A 146 -4.81 -7.49 0.78
CA ASP A 146 -4.88 -8.82 1.39
C ASP A 146 -3.49 -9.33 1.82
N GLY A 147 -2.44 -8.55 1.57
CA GLY A 147 -1.06 -8.90 1.89
C GLY A 147 -0.49 -10.03 1.05
N GLN A 148 -1.14 -10.43 -0.05
CA GLN A 148 -0.59 -11.42 -0.99
C GLN A 148 0.59 -10.88 -1.80
N LEU A 149 0.60 -9.56 -2.01
CA LEU A 149 1.67 -8.82 -2.68
C LEU A 149 2.22 -7.73 -1.76
N ALA A 150 3.54 -7.52 -1.80
CA ALA A 150 4.19 -6.41 -1.13
C ALA A 150 5.13 -5.65 -2.07
N TRP A 151 5.05 -4.32 -2.09
CA TRP A 151 6.02 -3.45 -2.76
C TRP A 151 7.11 -3.00 -1.77
N ARG A 152 8.39 -3.14 -2.13
CA ARG A 152 9.54 -2.76 -1.29
C ARG A 152 10.62 -2.09 -2.11
N VAL A 153 11.13 -0.95 -1.65
CA VAL A 153 12.27 -0.25 -2.26
C VAL A 153 13.47 -0.43 -1.35
N ILE A 154 14.58 -0.93 -1.89
CA ILE A 154 15.75 -1.34 -1.09
C ILE A 154 17.02 -0.70 -1.65
N ASP A 155 17.72 0.03 -0.78
CA ASP A 155 19.09 0.48 -1.04
C ASP A 155 20.07 -0.67 -0.79
N ILE A 156 20.67 -1.20 -1.84
CA ILE A 156 21.60 -2.33 -1.75
C ILE A 156 22.95 -1.95 -1.13
N GLU A 157 23.28 -0.65 -1.07
CA GLU A 157 24.54 -0.16 -0.52
C GLU A 157 24.45 0.09 0.99
N GLN A 158 23.23 0.15 1.53
CA GLN A 158 22.97 0.24 2.97
C GLN A 158 23.48 -0.99 3.71
N ALA A 159 24.01 -0.77 4.93
CA ALA A 159 24.45 -1.86 5.80
C ALA A 159 23.31 -2.86 6.05
N GLY A 160 23.60 -4.14 5.83
CA GLY A 160 22.62 -5.22 5.96
C GLY A 160 21.96 -5.65 4.64
N ASN A 161 21.97 -4.81 3.58
CA ASN A 161 21.28 -5.12 2.32
C ASN A 161 22.20 -5.65 1.20
N LYS A 162 23.54 -5.57 1.39
CA LYS A 162 24.53 -5.95 0.37
C LYS A 162 24.40 -7.40 -0.14
N HIS A 163 23.89 -8.30 0.70
CA HIS A 163 23.65 -9.70 0.36
C HIS A 163 22.69 -9.86 -0.84
N PHE A 164 21.77 -8.92 -1.06
CA PHE A 164 20.82 -8.99 -2.18
C PHE A 164 21.49 -8.97 -3.56
N VAL A 165 22.70 -8.40 -3.66
CA VAL A 165 23.48 -8.42 -4.90
C VAL A 165 23.82 -9.84 -5.30
N GLU A 166 24.22 -10.67 -4.33
CA GLU A 166 24.61 -12.06 -4.55
C GLU A 166 23.38 -12.96 -4.64
N ASP A 167 22.36 -12.75 -3.79
CA ASP A 167 21.15 -13.56 -3.75
C ASP A 167 20.32 -13.51 -5.05
N PHE A 168 20.34 -12.36 -5.72
CA PHE A 168 19.56 -12.11 -6.94
C PHE A 168 20.43 -11.79 -8.16
N ASP A 169 21.75 -11.97 -8.09
CA ASP A 169 22.70 -11.68 -9.18
C ASP A 169 22.52 -10.27 -9.79
N LEU A 170 22.41 -9.26 -8.92
CA LEU A 170 22.11 -7.88 -9.33
C LEU A 170 23.36 -7.18 -9.87
N THR A 171 23.32 -6.75 -11.13
CA THR A 171 24.40 -5.94 -11.72
C THR A 171 24.09 -4.44 -11.70
N GLU A 172 22.80 -4.09 -11.73
CA GLU A 172 22.28 -2.72 -11.81
C GLU A 172 20.97 -2.56 -10.99
N PRO A 173 20.45 -1.33 -10.79
CA PRO A 173 19.13 -1.14 -10.19
C PRO A 173 18.08 -1.94 -10.96
N SER A 174 17.21 -2.67 -10.25
CA SER A 174 16.34 -3.66 -10.88
C SER A 174 15.04 -3.85 -10.12
N LEU A 175 13.97 -4.10 -10.86
CA LEU A 175 12.72 -4.62 -10.34
C LEU A 175 12.79 -6.15 -10.30
N VAL A 176 12.57 -6.74 -9.13
CA VAL A 176 12.66 -8.18 -8.90
C VAL A 176 11.40 -8.67 -8.21
N LEU A 177 10.76 -9.68 -8.79
CA LEU A 177 9.63 -10.38 -8.18
C LEU A 177 10.15 -11.60 -7.44
N VAL A 178 9.74 -11.77 -6.19
CA VAL A 178 10.20 -12.87 -5.33
C VAL A 178 8.99 -13.54 -4.70
N HIS A 179 8.87 -14.85 -4.87
CA HIS A 179 7.87 -15.67 -4.20
C HIS A 179 8.52 -16.47 -3.08
N LYS A 180 8.04 -16.30 -1.85
CA LYS A 180 8.56 -17.03 -0.68
C LYS A 180 7.48 -17.95 -0.12
N GLN A 181 7.60 -19.25 -0.38
CA GLN A 181 6.74 -20.25 0.26
C GLN A 181 7.44 -20.86 1.48
N PRO A 182 6.72 -21.07 2.59
CA PRO A 182 7.27 -21.81 3.74
C PRO A 182 7.75 -23.20 3.32
N GLY A 183 9.01 -23.52 3.63
CA GLY A 183 9.59 -24.83 3.36
C GLY A 183 10.03 -25.07 1.90
N GLN A 184 9.92 -24.07 1.02
CA GLN A 184 10.46 -24.15 -0.34
C GLN A 184 11.54 -23.08 -0.57
N PRO A 185 12.49 -23.32 -1.49
CA PRO A 185 13.39 -22.27 -1.97
C PRO A 185 12.61 -21.09 -2.54
N ALA A 186 13.14 -19.88 -2.36
CA ALA A 186 12.55 -18.71 -2.99
C ALA A 186 12.70 -18.82 -4.52
N VAL A 187 11.63 -18.53 -5.24
CA VAL A 187 11.64 -18.37 -6.69
C VAL A 187 11.64 -16.88 -6.97
N TRP A 188 12.45 -16.42 -7.93
CA TRP A 188 12.52 -15.02 -8.28
C TRP A 188 12.64 -14.79 -9.78
N LYS A 189 12.30 -13.57 -10.20
CA LYS A 189 12.42 -13.09 -11.58
C LYS A 189 12.84 -11.63 -11.61
N ILE A 190 13.91 -11.31 -12.34
CA ILE A 190 14.29 -9.92 -12.64
C ILE A 190 13.48 -9.46 -13.85
N LEU A 191 12.95 -8.24 -13.79
CA LEU A 191 12.20 -7.59 -14.86
C LEU A 191 13.14 -6.63 -15.60
N ASP A 192 14.11 -7.20 -16.31
CA ASP A 192 15.20 -6.51 -17.03
C ASP A 192 14.67 -5.60 -18.16
N ALA A 193 13.62 -6.03 -18.87
CA ALA A 193 13.01 -5.24 -19.93
C ALA A 193 12.29 -3.94 -19.46
N THR A 194 12.29 -3.64 -18.15
CA THR A 194 11.85 -2.30 -17.67
C THR A 194 12.67 -1.16 -18.29
N TRP A 195 13.96 -1.40 -18.57
CA TRP A 195 14.84 -0.42 -19.20
C TRP A 195 14.49 -0.13 -20.66
N ASP A 196 13.85 -1.07 -21.34
CA ASP A 196 13.44 -0.95 -22.75
C ASP A 196 12.17 -0.10 -22.94
N HIS A 197 11.55 0.34 -21.84
CA HIS A 197 10.25 1.02 -21.85
C HIS A 197 10.27 2.42 -21.22
N LEU A 198 11.46 3.03 -21.08
CA LEU A 198 11.61 4.34 -20.44
C LEU A 198 10.97 5.50 -21.20
N ASP A 199 10.85 5.38 -22.53
CA ASP A 199 10.25 6.38 -23.41
C ASP A 199 8.73 6.19 -23.58
N ASP A 200 8.18 5.05 -23.17
CA ASP A 200 6.75 4.76 -23.16
C ASP A 200 6.29 4.29 -21.75
N PRO A 201 5.88 5.23 -20.88
CA PRO A 201 5.38 4.90 -19.56
C PRO A 201 4.23 3.90 -19.54
N ALA A 202 3.37 3.91 -20.56
CA ALA A 202 2.24 2.99 -20.65
C ALA A 202 2.71 1.58 -21.04
N ALA A 203 3.76 1.45 -21.86
CA ALA A 203 4.40 0.17 -22.13
C ALA A 203 5.05 -0.40 -20.88
N LEU A 204 5.78 0.41 -20.10
CA LEU A 204 6.40 -0.03 -18.84
C LEU A 204 5.34 -0.53 -17.86
N GLN A 205 4.27 0.25 -17.66
CA GLN A 205 3.17 -0.13 -16.79
C GLN A 205 2.55 -1.47 -17.20
N ARG A 206 2.24 -1.65 -18.49
CA ARG A 206 1.66 -2.88 -19.00
C ARG A 206 2.61 -4.07 -18.84
N TYR A 207 3.90 -3.87 -19.12
CA TYR A 207 4.93 -4.90 -18.95
C TYR A 207 4.99 -5.36 -17.49
N VAL A 208 5.13 -4.44 -16.53
CA VAL A 208 5.18 -4.77 -15.10
C VAL A 208 3.92 -5.51 -14.64
N GLN A 209 2.73 -5.04 -15.05
CA GLN A 209 1.48 -5.70 -14.68
C GLN A 209 1.37 -7.11 -15.27
N THR A 210 1.73 -7.28 -16.54
CA THR A 210 1.68 -8.59 -17.22
C THR A 210 2.64 -9.58 -16.57
N GLU A 211 3.88 -9.18 -16.31
CA GLU A 211 4.89 -10.06 -15.73
C GLU A 211 4.57 -10.40 -14.28
N LEU A 212 4.05 -9.45 -13.50
CA LEU A 212 3.59 -9.72 -12.15
C LEU A 212 2.38 -10.65 -12.11
N GLU A 213 1.39 -10.45 -12.98
CA GLU A 213 0.21 -11.34 -13.07
C GLU A 213 0.63 -12.77 -13.43
N ARG A 214 1.54 -12.92 -14.41
CA ARG A 214 2.11 -14.23 -14.77
C ARG A 214 2.84 -14.87 -13.61
N PHE A 215 3.71 -14.12 -12.95
CA PHE A 215 4.47 -14.59 -11.80
C PHE A 215 3.57 -15.02 -10.65
N MET A 216 2.48 -14.29 -10.41
CA MET A 216 1.53 -14.55 -9.33
C MET A 216 0.53 -15.68 -9.63
N TYR A 217 0.18 -15.96 -10.90
CA TYR A 217 -0.97 -16.83 -11.20
C TYR A 217 -0.74 -17.87 -12.29
N ALA A 218 0.24 -17.68 -13.18
CA ALA A 218 0.46 -18.56 -14.34
C ALA A 218 1.73 -19.42 -14.21
N GLU A 219 2.74 -18.93 -13.50
CA GLU A 219 4.06 -19.55 -13.38
C GLU A 219 4.36 -20.04 -11.95
N MET A 220 3.35 -20.20 -11.09
CA MET A 220 3.53 -20.87 -9.79
C MET A 220 3.60 -22.40 -9.99
N PRO A 221 4.76 -23.06 -9.84
CA PRO A 221 4.84 -24.52 -9.79
C PRO A 221 4.19 -25.11 -8.53
#